data_AF-A0A372K6W4-F1
#
_entry.id   AF-A0A372K6W4-F1
#
_cell.length_a   1.000
_cell.length_b   1.000
_cell.length_c   1.000
_cell.angle_alpha   90.00
_cell.angle_beta   90.00
_cell.angle_gamma   90.00
#
_symmetry.space_group_name_H-M   'P 1'
#
loop_
_entity.id
_entity.type
_entity.pdbx_description
1 polymer ?
#
loop_
_entity_poly.entity_id
_entity_poly.type
_entity_poly.pdbx_seq_one_letter_code
_entity_poly.pdbx_strand_id
1 'polypeptide(L)'
;MYKTLYIDIPGTNSHTAHRQVIGALTHYGFRVTRVSTKQSRNVAQVKVLARHCADDHEQAAKLIARVLPMGTRVGVGVGNLFQ
;
A
#
# COMPACT_ATOMS: atom_id res chain seq x y z
N MET A 1 14.45 -7.39 1.89
CA MET A 1 13.61 -7.60 3.10
C MET A 1 12.12 -7.41 2.76
N TYR A 2 11.17 -8.09 3.43
CA TYR A 2 9.73 -7.78 3.27
C TYR A 2 9.36 -6.60 4.19
N LYS A 3 8.59 -5.63 3.69
CA LYS A 3 8.01 -4.56 4.51
C LYS A 3 6.52 -4.46 4.28
N THR A 4 5.82 -3.98 5.30
CA THR A 4 4.38 -3.76 5.21
C THR A 4 4.11 -2.32 4.85
N LEU A 5 3.28 -2.08 3.83
CA LEU A 5 2.74 -0.79 3.48
C LEU A 5 1.32 -0.68 4.01
N TYR A 6 1.03 0.41 4.71
CA TYR A 6 -0.31 0.79 5.15
C TYR A 6 -0.77 1.96 4.30
N ILE A 7 -1.89 1.81 3.62
CA ILE A 7 -2.38 2.78 2.63
C ILE A 7 -3.85 3.07 2.94
N ASP A 8 -4.16 4.31 3.29
CA ASP A 8 -5.54 4.76 3.47
C ASP A 8 -5.98 5.59 2.26
N ILE A 9 -6.99 5.11 1.54
CA ILE A 9 -7.50 5.74 0.32
C ILE A 9 -8.92 6.28 0.59
N PRO A 10 -9.08 7.61 0.75
CA PRO A 10 -10.40 8.20 0.96
C PRO A 10 -11.26 8.14 -0.31
N GLY A 11 -12.58 8.08 -0.14
CA GLY A 11 -13.56 8.16 -1.24
C GLY A 11 -13.52 6.97 -2.21
N THR A 12 -12.81 5.90 -1.85
CA THR A 12 -12.66 4.69 -2.66
C THR A 12 -13.18 3.49 -1.88
N ASN A 13 -13.78 2.53 -2.60
CA ASN A 13 -14.19 1.26 -1.99
C ASN A 13 -13.01 0.27 -1.93
N SER A 14 -13.09 -0.70 -1.01
CA SER A 14 -12.02 -1.67 -0.74
C SER A 14 -11.58 -2.49 -1.95
N HIS A 15 -12.51 -2.79 -2.87
CA HIS A 15 -12.21 -3.57 -4.08
C HIS A 15 -11.42 -2.77 -5.11
N THR A 16 -11.82 -1.53 -5.38
CA THR A 16 -11.10 -0.61 -6.27
C THR A 16 -9.73 -0.27 -5.68
N ALA A 17 -9.68 0.04 -4.39
CA ALA A 17 -8.44 0.30 -3.67
C ALA A 17 -7.45 -0.87 -3.76
N HIS A 18 -7.93 -2.10 -3.56
CA HIS A 18 -7.13 -3.31 -3.71
C HIS A 18 -6.46 -3.40 -5.09
N ARG A 19 -7.24 -3.23 -6.16
CA ARG A 19 -6.75 -3.32 -7.54
C ARG A 19 -5.75 -2.21 -7.86
N GLN A 20 -6.04 -0.98 -7.45
CA GLN A 20 -5.16 0.17 -7.68
C GLN A 20 -3.80 -0.01 -6.99
N VAL A 21 -3.81 -0.44 -5.73
CA VAL A 21 -2.57 -0.64 -4.95
C VAL A 21 -1.71 -1.75 -5.54
N ILE A 22 -2.29 -2.90 -5.90
CA ILE A 22 -1.54 -4.01 -6.51
C ILE A 22 -0.97 -3.58 -7.86
N GLY A 23 -1.79 -2.92 -8.69
CA GLY A 23 -1.36 -2.43 -10.00
C GLY A 23 -0.18 -1.47 -9.89
N ALA A 24 -0.27 -0.48 -9.00
CA ALA A 24 0.81 0.49 -8.77
C ALA A 24 2.09 -0.20 -8.29
N LEU A 25 1.99 -1.06 -7.27
CA LEU A 25 3.15 -1.77 -6.74
C LEU A 25 3.83 -2.65 -7.78
N THR A 26 3.05 -3.43 -8.54
CA THR A 26 3.58 -4.32 -9.57
C THR A 26 4.21 -3.52 -10.71
N HIS A 27 3.60 -2.41 -11.11
CA HIS A 27 4.14 -1.50 -12.12
C HIS A 27 5.51 -0.94 -11.73
N TYR A 28 5.71 -0.62 -10.46
CA TYR A 28 7.00 -0.14 -9.93
C TYR A 28 7.97 -1.27 -9.53
N GLY A 29 7.70 -2.53 -9.91
CA GLY A 29 8.62 -3.65 -9.68
C GLY A 29 8.58 -4.25 -8.27
N PHE A 30 7.56 -3.92 -7.47
CA PHE A 30 7.36 -4.53 -6.15
C PHE A 30 6.68 -5.88 -6.28
N ARG A 31 7.28 -6.90 -5.67
CA ARG A 31 6.64 -8.20 -5.52
C ARG A 31 5.67 -8.16 -4.34
N VAL A 32 4.38 -8.12 -4.64
CA VAL A 32 3.30 -8.21 -3.67
C VAL A 32 3.11 -9.66 -3.22
N THR A 33 3.13 -9.93 -1.92
CA THR A 33 2.93 -11.29 -1.38
C THR A 33 1.62 -11.47 -0.65
N ARG A 34 1.13 -10.41 0.02
CA ARG A 34 -0.15 -10.46 0.72
C ARG A 34 -0.78 -9.08 0.71
N VAL A 35 -2.07 -9.02 0.41
CA VAL A 35 -2.87 -7.78 0.46
C VAL A 35 -4.11 -8.07 1.30
N SER A 36 -4.41 -7.18 2.23
CA SER A 36 -5.66 -7.17 2.98
C SER A 36 -6.28 -5.79 2.86
N THR A 37 -7.58 -5.74 2.66
CA THR A 37 -8.33 -4.48 2.59
C THR A 37 -9.47 -4.47 3.59
N LYS A 38 -9.73 -3.29 4.15
CA LYS A 38 -10.84 -3.03 5.06
C LYS A 38 -11.48 -1.71 4.68
N GLN A 39 -12.82 -1.67 4.64
CA GLN A 39 -13.54 -0.41 4.50
C GLN A 39 -13.86 0.16 5.89
N SER A 40 -13.60 1.45 6.09
CA SER A 40 -13.97 2.17 7.31
C SER A 40 -14.39 3.59 6.96
N ARG A 41 -15.63 4.01 7.31
CA ARG A 41 -16.13 5.40 7.18
C ARG A 41 -15.74 6.08 5.84
N ASN A 42 -16.03 5.42 4.72
CA ASN A 42 -15.69 5.90 3.36
C ASN A 42 -14.19 6.01 3.03
N VAL A 43 -13.34 5.32 3.78
CA VAL A 43 -11.91 5.16 3.55
C VAL A 43 -11.61 3.68 3.36
N ALA A 44 -10.94 3.34 2.26
CA ALA A 44 -10.41 2.00 2.04
C ALA A 44 -9.00 1.92 2.63
N GLN A 45 -8.84 1.12 3.66
CA GLN A 45 -7.56 0.82 4.29
C GLN A 45 -6.97 -0.42 3.63
N VAL A 46 -5.76 -0.31 3.11
CA VAL A 46 -5.06 -1.37 2.40
C VAL A 46 -3.74 -1.65 3.11
N LYS A 47 -3.57 -2.90 3.54
CA LYS A 47 -2.33 -3.40 4.13
C LYS A 47 -1.68 -4.34 3.14
N VAL A 48 -0.46 -4.02 2.70
CA VAL A 48 0.27 -4.83 1.72
C VAL A 48 1.61 -5.27 2.28
N LEU A 49 1.89 -6.56 2.23
CA LEU A 49 3.23 -7.08 2.41
C LEU A 49 3.89 -7.14 1.02
N ALA A 50 4.97 -6.38 0.85
CA ALA A 50 5.70 -6.31 -0.41
C ALA A 50 7.22 -6.44 -0.19
N ARG A 51 7.90 -7.04 -1.17
CA ARG A 51 9.37 -7.06 -1.26
C ARG A 51 9.78 -6.42 -2.57
N HIS A 52 10.70 -5.46 -2.47
CA HIS A 52 11.37 -4.89 -3.62
C HIS A 52 12.77 -5.48 -3.77
N CYS A 53 13.30 -5.49 -4.99
CA CYS A 53 14.65 -6.00 -5.27
C CYS A 53 15.74 -5.03 -4.78
N ALA A 54 15.44 -3.73 -4.75
CA ALA A 54 16.25 -2.67 -4.14
C ALA A 54 15.57 -2.18 -2.83
N ASP A 55 16.30 -1.90 -1.76
CA ASP A 55 15.77 -1.62 -0.41
C ASP A 55 14.94 -0.31 -0.24
N ASP A 56 14.43 0.27 -1.34
CA ASP A 56 13.74 1.58 -1.42
C ASP A 56 12.22 1.53 -1.19
N HIS A 57 11.74 0.89 -0.12
CA HIS A 57 10.30 0.89 0.23
C HIS A 57 9.73 2.30 0.48
N GLU A 58 10.56 3.26 0.88
CA GLU A 58 10.15 4.65 1.05
C GLU A 58 9.86 5.33 -0.29
N GLN A 59 10.63 5.03 -1.34
CA GLN A 59 10.34 5.51 -2.69
C GLN A 59 9.04 4.89 -3.21
N ALA A 60 8.80 3.61 -2.91
CA ALA A 60 7.51 2.96 -3.17
C ALA A 60 6.34 3.73 -2.56
N ALA A 61 6.45 4.06 -1.26
CA ALA A 61 5.40 4.76 -0.54
C ALA A 61 5.12 6.13 -1.14
N LYS A 62 6.18 6.87 -1.52
CA LYS A 62 6.06 8.17 -2.20
C LYS A 62 5.38 8.05 -3.57
N LEU A 63 5.76 7.05 -4.37
CA LEU A 63 5.19 6.83 -5.70
C LEU A 63 3.71 6.43 -5.60
N ILE A 64 3.36 5.54 -4.67
CA ILE A 64 1.98 5.14 -4.41
C ILE A 64 1.14 6.33 -3.96
N ALA A 65 1.64 7.15 -3.04
CA ALA A 65 0.95 8.36 -2.60
C ALA A 65 0.71 9.37 -3.75
N ARG A 66 1.58 9.37 -4.78
CA ARG A 66 1.45 10.23 -5.96
C ARG A 66 0.46 9.71 -7.00
N VAL A 67 0.36 8.40 -7.16
CA VAL A 67 -0.49 7.77 -8.20
C VAL A 67 -1.93 7.53 -7.70
N LEU A 68 -2.10 7.36 -6.39
CA LEU A 68 -3.41 7.15 -5.78
C LEU A 68 -4.19 8.45 -5.59
N PRO A 69 -5.51 8.38 -5.35
CA PRO A 69 -6.36 9.56 -5.17
C PRO A 69 -5.81 10.57 -4.17
N MET A 70 -6.14 11.85 -4.38
CA MET A 70 -5.75 12.94 -3.47
C MET A 70 -6.19 12.66 -2.03
N GLY A 71 -5.30 12.93 -1.08
CA GLY A 71 -5.52 12.63 0.34
C GLY A 71 -5.17 11.20 0.76
N THR A 72 -4.63 10.37 -0.16
CA THR A 72 -4.11 9.05 0.20
C THR A 72 -2.94 9.17 1.18
N ARG A 73 -2.98 8.40 2.27
CA ARG A 73 -1.90 8.34 3.26
C ARG A 73 -1.17 7.02 3.14
N VAL A 74 0.15 7.05 3.05
CA VAL A 74 0.98 5.84 2.93
C VAL A 74 2.03 5.83 4.03
N GLY A 75 2.09 4.73 4.78
CA GLY A 75 3.10 4.46 5.80
C GLY A 75 3.87 3.17 5.51
N VAL A 76 5.19 3.19 5.70
CA VAL A 76 6.03 1.99 5.65
C VAL A 76 6.24 1.49 7.08
N GLY A 77 5.71 0.31 7.38
CA GLY A 77 6.06 -0.42 8.61
C GLY A 77 7.38 -1.17 8.40
N VAL A 78 8.40 -0.80 9.17
CA VAL A 78 9.57 -1.65 9.42
C VAL A 78 9.12 -2.72 10.42
N GLY A 79 9.18 -3.99 10.03
CA GLY A 79 8.94 -5.21 10.83
C GLY A 79 8.25 -5.11 12.21
N ASN A 80 7.10 -5.78 12.34
CA ASN A 80 6.36 -6.10 13.59
C ASN A 80 5.77 -4.94 14.42
N LEU A 81 4.50 -4.63 14.17
CA LEU A 81 3.61 -3.93 15.12
C LEU A 81 2.50 -4.86 15.61
N PHE A 82 2.92 -6.02 16.11
CA PHE A 82 2.17 -6.87 17.05
C PHE A 82 3.18 -7.57 17.96
N GLN A 83 3.84 -6.78 18.81
CA GLN A 83 4.29 -7.18 20.14
C GLN A 83 3.98 -6.02 21.08
#